data_AF-A0A8S3I5U9-F1
#
_entry.id   AF-A0A8S3I5U9-F1
#
_cell.length_a   1.000
_cell.length_b   1.000
_cell.length_c   1.000
_cell.angle_alpha   90.00
_cell.angle_beta   90.00
_cell.angle_gamma   90.00
#
_symmetry.space_group_name_H-M   'P 1'
#
loop_
_entity.id
_entity.type
_entity.pdbx_description
1 polymer ?
#
loop_
_entity_poly.entity_id
_entity_poly.type
_entity_poly.pdbx_seq_one_letter_code
_entity_poly.pdbx_strand_id
1 'polypeptide(L)'
;MVYAKIGDYHTALSYLEKTFKIPKHSKSCSPNILADTHGNLAPILFLLHQYEEATKHAEQAVNIAIDTFGNDHPKSVMFANLFQQRSEGQRLILSIK
;
A
#
# COMPACT_ATOMS: atom_id res chain seq x y z
N MET A 1 11.46 -9.22 21.01
CA MET A 1 10.23 -9.75 20.37
C MET A 1 9.97 -9.12 18.99
N VAL A 2 10.99 -8.99 18.12
CA VAL A 2 10.87 -8.32 16.81
C VAL A 2 10.72 -9.32 15.65
N TYR A 3 11.19 -10.57 15.84
CA TYR A 3 11.20 -11.59 14.79
C TYR A 3 9.82 -12.12 14.38
N ALA A 4 8.82 -12.12 15.28
CA ALA A 4 7.48 -12.63 14.97
C ALA A 4 6.79 -11.78 13.89
N LYS A 5 6.95 -10.45 13.95
CA LYS A 5 6.34 -9.53 12.97
C LYS A 5 6.99 -9.64 11.58
N ILE A 6 8.32 -9.78 11.51
CA ILE A 6 9.05 -9.84 10.23
C ILE A 6 8.67 -11.10 9.42
N GLY A 7 8.47 -12.24 10.09
CA GLY A 7 8.05 -13.47 9.43
C GLY A 7 6.66 -13.41 8.82
N ASP A 8 5.72 -12.73 9.50
CA ASP A 8 4.35 -12.58 9.00
C ASP A 8 4.26 -11.63 7.79
N TYR A 9 5.11 -10.61 7.69
CA TYR A 9 5.09 -9.68 6.55
C TYR A 9 5.60 -10.28 5.25
N HIS A 10 6.65 -11.10 5.29
CA HIS A 10 7.09 -11.86 4.11
C HIS A 10 6.03 -12.87 3.69
N THR A 11 5.33 -13.46 4.66
CA THR A 11 4.19 -14.34 4.42
C THR A 11 3.02 -13.57 3.82
N ALA A 12 2.73 -12.34 4.27
CA ALA A 12 1.70 -11.46 3.73
C ALA A 12 2.02 -10.97 2.32
N LEU A 13 3.28 -10.64 2.02
CA LEU A 13 3.77 -10.35 0.67
C LEU A 13 3.63 -11.58 -0.24
N SER A 14 4.05 -12.76 0.22
CA SER A 14 3.89 -14.00 -0.54
C SER A 14 2.43 -14.38 -0.74
N TYR A 15 1.58 -14.14 0.26
CA TYR A 15 0.13 -14.30 0.13
C TYR A 15 -0.42 -13.29 -0.86
N LEU A 16 -0.01 -12.02 -0.82
CA LEU A 16 -0.40 -11.04 -1.82
C LEU A 16 0.08 -11.48 -3.21
N GLU A 17 1.32 -11.86 -3.43
CA GLU A 17 1.77 -12.38 -4.74
C GLU A 17 1.02 -13.64 -5.21
N LYS A 18 0.62 -14.53 -4.29
CA LYS A 18 -0.13 -15.76 -4.60
C LYS A 18 -1.61 -15.51 -4.85
N THR A 19 -2.23 -14.66 -4.03
CA THR A 19 -3.68 -14.35 -4.05
C THR A 19 -3.96 -13.31 -5.13
N PHE A 20 -3.12 -12.28 -5.17
CA PHE A 20 -2.94 -11.33 -6.25
C PHE A 20 -1.84 -11.83 -7.21
N LYS A 21 -2.02 -13.03 -7.77
CA LYS A 21 -1.56 -13.28 -9.14
C LYS A 21 -2.33 -12.34 -10.07
N ILE A 22 -2.13 -11.02 -9.95
CA ILE A 22 -2.48 -10.06 -10.97
C ILE A 22 -1.65 -10.55 -12.14
N PRO A 23 -2.26 -11.13 -13.18
CA PRO A 23 -1.48 -11.47 -14.34
C PRO A 23 -0.89 -10.12 -14.78
N LYS A 24 0.44 -10.02 -14.91
CA LYS A 24 1.12 -8.84 -15.47
C LYS A 24 0.55 -8.43 -16.85
N HIS A 25 -0.34 -9.26 -17.41
CA HIS A 25 -1.08 -9.09 -18.66
C HIS A 25 -2.62 -9.21 -18.55
N SER A 26 -3.22 -9.13 -17.37
CA SER A 26 -4.68 -9.04 -17.30
C SER A 26 -5.12 -7.60 -17.46
N LYS A 27 -5.40 -7.24 -18.72
CA LYS A 27 -6.22 -6.07 -19.08
C LYS A 27 -7.64 -6.11 -18.45
N SER A 28 -7.96 -7.15 -17.66
CA SER A 28 -9.24 -7.37 -16.99
C SER A 28 -9.16 -7.29 -15.46
N CYS A 29 -8.05 -6.88 -14.87
CA CYS A 29 -8.02 -6.60 -13.43
C CYS A 29 -8.76 -5.28 -13.19
N SER A 30 -9.93 -5.35 -12.54
CA SER A 30 -10.72 -4.14 -12.25
C SER A 30 -9.86 -3.16 -11.44
N PRO A 31 -9.84 -1.88 -11.80
CA PRO A 31 -8.95 -0.92 -11.14
C PRO A 31 -9.24 -0.80 -9.62
N ASN A 32 -10.45 -1.13 -9.16
CA ASN A 32 -10.75 -1.33 -7.73
C ASN A 32 -9.87 -2.38 -7.05
N ILE A 33 -9.71 -3.53 -7.69
CA ILE A 33 -8.93 -4.65 -7.19
C ILE A 33 -7.45 -4.24 -7.13
N LEU A 34 -6.99 -3.49 -8.14
CA LEU A 34 -5.64 -2.93 -8.19
C LEU A 34 -5.37 -1.92 -7.06
N ALA A 35 -6.30 -0.98 -6.84
CA ALA A 35 -6.21 0.01 -5.76
C ALA A 35 -6.17 -0.65 -4.38
N ASP A 36 -7.05 -1.62 -4.14
CA ASP A 36 -7.09 -2.36 -2.88
C ASP A 36 -5.78 -3.17 -2.67
N THR A 37 -5.16 -3.70 -3.73
CA THR A 37 -3.85 -4.38 -3.62
C THR A 37 -2.77 -3.43 -3.11
N HIS A 38 -2.63 -2.31 -3.80
CA HIS A 38 -1.58 -1.34 -3.56
C HIS A 38 -1.74 -0.68 -2.19
N GLY A 39 -3.00 -0.40 -1.80
CA GLY A 39 -3.33 0.15 -0.49
C GLY A 39 -3.06 -0.82 0.67
N ASN A 40 -3.15 -2.12 0.42
CA ASN A 40 -2.81 -3.16 1.41
C ASN A 40 -1.30 -3.45 1.47
N LEU A 41 -0.57 -3.30 0.37
CA LEU A 41 0.90 -3.48 0.32
C LEU A 41 1.65 -2.35 1.04
N ALA A 42 1.22 -1.11 0.85
CA ALA A 42 1.84 0.06 1.45
C ALA A 42 2.11 -0.07 2.98
N PRO A 43 1.12 -0.42 3.83
CA PRO A 43 1.37 -0.57 5.27
C PRO A 43 2.30 -1.74 5.60
N ILE A 44 2.25 -2.84 4.84
CA ILE A 44 3.14 -4.00 5.04
C ILE A 44 4.60 -3.61 4.76
N LEU A 45 4.83 -2.87 3.67
CA LEU A 45 6.16 -2.38 3.30
C LEU A 45 6.69 -1.34 4.29
N PHE A 46 5.81 -0.48 4.83
CA PHE A 46 6.15 0.42 5.93
C PHE A 46 6.65 -0.33 7.16
N LEU A 47 6.00 -1.45 7.50
CA LEU A 47 6.38 -2.30 8.64
C LEU A 47 7.67 -3.10 8.38
N LEU A 48 8.04 -3.29 7.11
CA LEU A 48 9.30 -3.87 6.67
C LEU A 48 10.44 -2.84 6.55
N HIS A 49 10.20 -1.59 6.94
CA HIS A 49 11.14 -0.47 6.74
C HIS A 49 11.47 -0.17 5.27
N GLN A 50 10.67 -0.68 4.33
CA GLN A 50 10.78 -0.41 2.89
C GLN A 50 9.94 0.80 2.52
N TYR A 51 10.27 1.96 3.10
CA TYR A 51 9.45 3.15 3.02
C TYR A 51 9.29 3.69 1.60
N GLU A 52 10.33 3.60 0.76
CA GLU A 52 10.27 4.11 -0.62
C GLU A 52 9.28 3.30 -1.48
N GLU A 53 9.33 1.98 -1.40
CA GLU A 53 8.39 1.06 -2.06
C GLU A 53 6.97 1.25 -1.51
N ALA A 54 6.84 1.38 -0.19
CA ALA A 54 5.56 1.63 0.47
C ALA A 54 4.89 2.92 -0.01
N THR A 55 5.69 3.98 -0.19
CA THR A 55 5.24 5.29 -0.67
C THR A 55 4.75 5.18 -2.12
N LYS A 56 5.52 4.51 -3.00
CA LYS A 56 5.11 4.28 -4.39
C LYS A 56 3.81 3.50 -4.49
N HIS A 57 3.64 2.45 -3.70
CA HIS A 57 2.40 1.68 -3.71
C HIS A 57 1.21 2.45 -3.11
N ALA A 58 1.41 3.23 -2.06
CA ALA A 58 0.35 4.08 -1.53
C ALA A 58 -0.10 5.13 -2.56
N GLU A 59 0.84 5.77 -3.25
CA GLU A 59 0.56 6.74 -4.31
C GLU A 59 -0.19 6.09 -5.48
N GLN A 60 0.22 4.90 -5.91
CA GLN A 60 -0.50 4.13 -6.93
C GLN A 60 -1.93 3.81 -6.50
N ALA A 61 -2.15 3.38 -5.25
CA ALA A 61 -3.48 3.08 -4.73
C ALA A 61 -4.40 4.30 -4.78
N VAL A 62 -3.88 5.47 -4.39
CA VAL A 62 -4.59 6.75 -4.42
C VAL A 62 -4.94 7.13 -5.86
N ASN A 63 -3.98 7.11 -6.77
CA ASN A 63 -4.20 7.48 -8.17
C ASN A 63 -5.26 6.57 -8.83
N ILE A 64 -5.17 5.25 -8.62
CA ILE A 64 -6.15 4.31 -9.17
C ILE A 64 -7.54 4.54 -8.55
N ALA A 65 -7.60 4.79 -7.24
CA ALA A 65 -8.87 5.06 -6.57
C ALA A 65 -9.53 6.36 -7.06
N ILE A 66 -8.74 7.43 -7.26
CA ILE A 66 -9.21 8.69 -7.84
C ILE A 66 -9.69 8.48 -9.27
N ASP A 67 -8.93 7.77 -10.11
CA ASP A 67 -9.31 7.50 -11.50
C ASP A 67 -10.57 6.62 -11.61
N THR A 68 -10.80 5.73 -10.64
CA THR A 68 -11.92 4.78 -10.69
C THR A 68 -13.20 5.32 -10.06
N PHE A 69 -13.07 6.01 -8.93
CA PHE A 69 -14.21 6.43 -8.12
C PHE A 69 -14.38 7.94 -8.02
N GLY A 70 -13.37 8.72 -8.42
CA GLY A 70 -13.29 10.15 -8.19
C GLY A 70 -12.62 10.52 -6.87
N ASN A 71 -12.25 11.80 -6.75
CA ASN A 71 -11.51 12.33 -5.61
C ASN A 71 -12.32 12.30 -4.29
N ASP A 72 -13.64 12.53 -4.37
CA ASP A 72 -14.53 12.59 -3.20
C ASP A 72 -15.01 11.21 -2.72
N HIS A 73 -14.61 10.13 -3.40
CA HIS A 73 -15.04 8.81 -2.99
C HIS A 73 -14.37 8.40 -1.68
N PRO A 74 -15.11 7.78 -0.72
CA PRO A 74 -14.56 7.39 0.58
C PRO A 74 -13.29 6.53 0.49
N LYS A 75 -13.17 5.66 -0.53
CA LYS A 75 -11.96 4.87 -0.75
C LYS A 75 -10.75 5.72 -1.15
N SER A 76 -10.93 6.69 -2.06
CA SER A 76 -9.87 7.59 -2.50
C SER A 76 -9.34 8.42 -1.34
N VAL A 77 -10.25 8.98 -0.54
CA VAL A 77 -9.94 9.74 0.67
C VAL A 77 -9.26 8.84 1.72
N MET A 78 -9.73 7.60 1.89
CA MET A 78 -9.12 6.65 2.83
C MET A 78 -7.66 6.33 2.46
N PHE A 79 -7.37 6.03 1.19
CA PHE A 79 -6.00 5.77 0.74
C PHE A 79 -5.12 7.01 0.83
N ALA A 80 -5.65 8.20 0.52
CA ALA A 80 -4.92 9.45 0.64
C ALA A 80 -4.58 9.80 2.11
N ASN A 81 -5.53 9.59 3.02
CA ASN A 81 -5.31 9.78 4.45
C ASN A 81 -4.29 8.79 5.02
N LEU A 82 -4.34 7.52 4.58
CA LEU A 82 -3.35 6.51 4.94
C LEU A 82 -1.95 6.90 4.43
N PHE A 83 -1.84 7.40 3.21
CA PHE A 83 -0.58 7.89 2.67
C PHE A 83 -0.04 9.08 3.46
N GLN A 84 -0.87 10.07 3.73
CA GLN A 84 -0.48 11.31 4.41
C GLN A 84 -0.02 11.07 5.84
N GLN A 85 -0.78 10.32 6.65
CA GLN A 85 -0.40 9.97 8.03
C GLN A 85 0.94 9.23 8.10
N ARG A 86 1.24 8.41 7.10
CA ARG A 86 2.47 7.60 7.08
C ARG A 86 3.68 8.42 6.65
N SER A 87 3.51 9.35 5.70
CA SER A 87 4.54 10.31 5.33
C SER A 87 4.95 11.20 6.50
N GLU A 88 3.98 11.61 7.32
CA GLU A 88 4.20 12.40 8.54
C GLU A 88 4.91 11.57 9.62
N GLY A 89 4.48 10.32 9.82
CA GLY A 89 5.12 9.38 10.74
C GLY A 89 6.60 9.11 10.39
N GLN A 90 6.93 8.98 9.11
CA GLN A 90 8.31 8.81 8.66
C GLN A 90 9.17 10.06 8.89
N ARG A 91 8.63 11.26 8.61
CA ARG A 91 9.32 12.52 8.88
C ARG A 91 9.64 12.69 10.36
N LEU A 92 8.69 12.38 11.23
CA LEU A 92 8.89 12.42 12.69
C LEU A 92 10.01 11.48 13.15
N ILE A 93 10.08 10.26 12.62
CA ILE A 93 11.13 9.29 12.98
C ILE A 93 12.52 9.76 12.52
N LEU A 94 12.62 10.37 11.35
CA LEU A 94 13.89 10.89 10.81
C LEU A 94 14.36 12.17 11.53
N SER A 95 13.44 12.97 12.08
CA SER A 95 13.75 14.20 12.84
C SER A 95 14.21 13.96 14.29
N ILE A 96 14.15 12.73 14.80
CA ILE A 96 14.58 12.37 16.17
C ILE A 96 15.99 11.73 16.17
N LYS A 97 16.66 11.67 15.02
CA LYS A 97 18.05 11.21 14.87
C LYS A 97 19.02 12.38 14.78
#